data_AF-A0A9P4UCV3-F1
#
_entry.id   AF-A0A9P4UCV3-F1
#
_cell.length_a   1.000
_cell.length_b   1.000
_cell.length_c   1.000
_cell.angle_alpha   90.00
_cell.angle_beta   90.00
_cell.angle_gamma   90.00
#
_symmetry.space_group_name_H-M   'P 1'
#
loop_
_entity.id
_entity.type
_entity.pdbx_description
1 polymer ?
#
loop_
_entity_poly.entity_id
_entity_poly.type
_entity_poly.pdbx_seq_one_letter_code
_entity_poly.pdbx_strand_id
1 'polypeptide(L)'
;DDGSQHGNVLIYNSCSYDVYLLSVGAHYLGGHRDGSAVGWGTPEDAVYHTIPSGTHYTEPFRTSAGCAYTGAPPYCPAEDKLAGQGVSIKISRSNNPADQNITQLEYALYQNPNIHDTFKRLYYDVSLLDCGAPDVSVTDFNATDTMYAKKKELCPGYIGGVAVTFSGDEGG
;
A
#
# COMPACT_ATOMS: atom_id res chain seq x y z
N ASP A 1 12.32 6.81 -11.24
CA ASP A 1 10.89 6.51 -11.11
C ASP A 1 10.14 7.61 -11.82
N ASP A 2 9.32 7.29 -12.81
CA ASP A 2 8.51 8.26 -13.55
C ASP A 2 7.04 8.27 -13.12
N GLY A 3 6.69 7.55 -12.04
CA GLY A 3 5.32 7.42 -11.55
C GLY A 3 4.59 8.74 -11.36
N SER A 4 5.27 9.78 -10.85
CA SER A 4 4.73 11.14 -10.72
C SER A 4 4.19 11.76 -12.03
N GLN A 5 4.68 11.29 -13.19
CA GLN A 5 4.19 11.75 -14.50
C GLN A 5 2.85 11.10 -14.91
N HIS A 6 2.41 10.09 -14.17
CA HIS A 6 1.19 9.33 -14.45
C HIS A 6 0.04 9.71 -13.53
N GLY A 7 0.29 10.51 -12.47
CA GLY A 7 -0.74 10.97 -11.54
C GLY A 7 -0.42 10.77 -10.06
N ASN A 8 -1.47 10.76 -9.23
CA ASN A 8 -1.38 10.72 -7.77
C ASN A 8 -2.36 9.70 -7.15
N VAL A 9 -1.97 9.14 -6.01
CA VAL A 9 -2.85 8.46 -5.06
C VAL A 9 -3.33 9.50 -4.05
N LEU A 10 -4.65 9.61 -3.87
CA LEU A 10 -5.27 10.43 -2.85
C LEU A 10 -6.04 9.54 -1.87
N ILE A 11 -5.82 9.76 -0.58
CA ILE A 11 -6.42 9.00 0.50
C ILE A 11 -7.19 9.97 1.39
N TYR A 12 -8.52 9.93 1.29
CA TYR A 12 -9.41 10.79 2.03
C TYR A 12 -9.95 10.08 3.27
N ASN A 13 -9.82 10.71 4.42
CA ASN A 13 -10.31 10.20 5.70
C ASN A 13 -11.69 10.80 6.01
N SER A 14 -12.76 10.03 5.79
CA SER A 14 -14.13 10.39 6.16
C SER A 14 -14.52 9.90 7.56
N CYS A 15 -13.63 9.21 8.28
CA CYS A 15 -13.88 8.82 9.65
C CYS A 15 -13.96 10.05 10.56
N SER A 16 -14.66 9.92 11.69
CA SER A 16 -14.75 10.96 12.72
C SER A 16 -13.49 11.05 13.62
N TYR A 17 -12.41 10.39 13.21
CA TYR A 17 -11.15 10.27 13.95
C TYR A 17 -9.99 10.32 12.97
N ASP A 18 -8.83 10.73 13.46
CA ASP A 18 -7.60 10.77 12.68
C ASP A 18 -7.11 9.35 12.39
N VAL A 19 -6.57 9.13 11.19
CA VAL A 19 -5.90 7.88 10.82
C VAL A 19 -4.42 8.13 10.59
N TYR A 20 -3.63 7.07 10.69
CA TYR A 20 -2.19 7.11 10.49
C TYR A 20 -1.83 6.21 9.31
N LEU A 21 -1.01 6.73 8.41
CA LEU A 21 -0.65 6.10 7.15
C LEU A 21 0.85 5.82 7.09
N LEU A 22 1.22 4.65 6.58
CA LEU A 22 2.56 4.34 6.07
C LEU A 22 2.44 3.99 4.58
N SER A 23 3.36 4.50 3.75
CA SER A 23 3.50 4.09 2.35
C SER A 23 4.80 3.29 2.19
N VAL A 24 4.67 1.98 2.04
CA VAL A 24 5.81 1.04 2.00
C VAL A 24 6.09 0.62 0.56
N GLY A 25 7.36 0.60 0.17
CA GLY A 25 7.79 0.29 -1.20
C GLY A 25 7.65 1.46 -2.17
N ALA A 26 7.26 2.64 -1.67
CA ALA A 26 7.14 3.86 -2.47
C ALA A 26 8.49 4.57 -2.68
N HIS A 27 9.48 4.31 -1.82
CA HIS A 27 10.75 5.01 -1.82
C HIS A 27 11.92 4.13 -2.27
N TYR A 28 13.00 4.78 -2.70
CA TYR A 28 14.25 4.11 -3.02
C TYR A 28 14.84 3.45 -1.77
N LEU A 29 15.47 2.29 -1.95
CA LEU A 29 16.04 1.52 -0.84
C LEU A 29 17.39 2.07 -0.34
N GLY A 30 17.86 3.21 -0.85
CA GLY A 30 19.07 3.88 -0.40
C GLY A 30 20.29 3.67 -1.30
N GLY A 31 20.08 3.29 -2.57
CA GLY A 31 21.11 3.18 -3.60
C GLY A 31 21.33 1.75 -4.11
N HIS A 32 22.13 1.63 -5.17
CA HIS A 32 22.38 0.36 -5.86
C HIS A 32 23.00 -0.69 -4.91
N ARG A 33 22.24 -1.74 -4.62
CA ARG A 33 22.67 -2.89 -3.80
C ARG A 33 23.40 -3.92 -4.65
N ASP A 34 24.41 -4.53 -4.08
CA ASP A 34 25.27 -5.57 -4.68
C ASP A 34 24.64 -6.99 -4.63
N GLY A 35 23.30 -7.06 -4.57
CA GLY A 35 22.58 -8.32 -4.35
C GLY A 35 22.64 -8.83 -2.90
N SER A 36 23.18 -8.06 -1.95
CA SER A 36 23.08 -8.39 -0.53
C SER A 36 21.63 -8.31 -0.05
N ALA A 37 21.23 -9.30 0.77
CA ALA A 37 19.89 -9.34 1.36
C ALA A 37 19.72 -8.43 2.59
N VAL A 38 20.76 -7.66 2.94
CA VAL A 38 20.76 -6.85 4.16
C VAL A 38 20.01 -5.54 3.92
N GLY A 39 18.88 -5.40 4.61
CA GLY A 39 18.22 -4.12 4.81
C GLY A 39 17.40 -3.63 3.62
N TRP A 40 16.55 -4.46 2.99
CA TRP A 40 15.60 -4.08 1.90
C TRP A 40 14.54 -3.02 2.26
N GLY A 41 14.74 -2.25 3.33
CA GLY A 41 13.86 -1.17 3.73
C GLY A 41 14.52 0.19 3.51
N THR A 42 13.71 1.22 3.61
CA THR A 42 14.10 2.62 3.50
C THR A 42 13.48 3.40 4.67
N PRO A 43 14.20 4.35 5.32
CA PRO A 43 13.70 5.05 6.49
C PRO A 43 12.37 5.77 6.26
N GLU A 44 12.13 6.26 5.04
CA GLU A 44 10.92 6.94 4.63
C GLU A 44 9.68 6.03 4.74
N ASP A 45 9.82 4.72 4.51
CA ASP A 45 8.72 3.75 4.64
C ASP A 45 8.28 3.54 6.11
N ALA A 46 9.06 4.05 7.08
CA ALA A 46 8.74 4.00 8.51
C ALA A 46 8.11 5.30 9.03
N VAL A 47 7.92 6.32 8.18
CA VAL A 47 7.37 7.62 8.56
C VAL A 47 5.84 7.59 8.54
N TYR A 48 5.22 7.72 9.71
CA TYR A 48 3.78 7.83 9.82
C TYR A 48 3.29 9.22 9.38
N HIS A 49 2.31 9.23 8.47
CA HIS A 49 1.56 10.41 8.08
C HIS A 49 0.21 10.41 8.79
N THR A 50 -0.08 11.44 9.58
CA THR A 50 -1.42 11.62 10.16
C THR A 50 -2.33 12.24 9.09
N ILE A 51 -3.51 11.63 8.89
CA ILE A 51 -4.58 12.17 8.07
C ILE A 51 -5.73 12.57 9.01
N PRO A 52 -5.85 13.86 9.37
CA PRO A 52 -6.93 14.32 10.21
C PRO A 52 -8.31 13.96 9.67
N SER A 53 -9.29 13.81 10.56
CA SER A 53 -10.69 13.61 10.17
C SER A 53 -11.17 14.69 9.17
N GLY A 54 -11.79 14.26 8.07
CA GLY A 54 -12.30 15.14 7.01
C GLY A 54 -11.22 15.74 6.10
N THR A 55 -9.99 15.22 6.13
CA THR A 55 -8.89 15.68 5.27
C THR A 55 -8.34 14.55 4.40
N HIS A 56 -7.31 14.83 3.62
CA HIS A 56 -6.67 13.86 2.76
C HIS A 56 -5.14 13.90 2.83
N TYR A 57 -4.55 12.79 2.43
CA TYR A 57 -3.15 12.66 2.07
C TYR A 57 -3.02 12.41 0.57
N THR A 58 -1.96 12.92 -0.04
CA THR A 58 -1.68 12.72 -1.46
C THR A 58 -0.22 12.37 -1.64
N GLU A 59 0.04 11.37 -2.47
CA GLU A 59 1.38 11.06 -2.96
C GLU A 59 1.35 10.77 -4.47
N PRO A 60 2.43 11.09 -5.21
CA PRO A 60 2.53 10.72 -6.61
C PRO A 60 2.48 9.20 -6.79
N PHE A 61 1.99 8.73 -7.93
CA PHE A 61 2.14 7.33 -8.29
C PHE A 61 3.61 6.92 -8.25
N ARG A 62 3.79 5.62 -8.04
CA ARG A 62 5.08 4.97 -8.08
C ARG A 62 4.99 3.83 -9.06
N THR A 63 5.96 3.73 -9.96
CA THR A 63 6.03 2.56 -10.83
C THR A 63 6.60 1.39 -10.06
N SER A 64 6.03 0.20 -10.26
CA SER A 64 6.69 -1.03 -9.85
C SER A 64 7.96 -1.23 -10.66
N ALA A 65 8.89 -2.00 -10.10
CA ALA A 65 10.14 -2.25 -10.79
C ALA A 65 9.91 -3.01 -12.11
N GLY A 66 10.55 -2.57 -13.19
CA GLY A 66 10.38 -3.11 -14.53
C GLY A 66 11.20 -4.36 -14.82
N CYS A 67 12.20 -4.68 -13.98
CA CYS A 67 13.01 -5.88 -14.16
C CYS A 67 12.24 -7.17 -13.82
N ALA A 68 12.57 -8.26 -14.51
CA ALA A 68 11.89 -9.53 -14.34
C ALA A 68 12.12 -10.13 -12.94
N TYR A 69 11.05 -10.65 -12.32
CA TYR A 69 11.15 -11.43 -11.09
C TYR A 69 11.76 -12.80 -11.37
N THR A 70 13.00 -13.05 -10.94
CA THR A 70 13.73 -14.31 -11.16
C THR A 70 13.88 -15.19 -9.91
N GLY A 71 13.25 -14.84 -8.78
CA GLY A 71 13.40 -15.54 -7.49
C GLY A 71 13.89 -14.62 -6.36
N ALA A 72 14.04 -15.13 -5.14
CA ALA A 72 14.06 -14.29 -3.92
C ALA A 72 15.45 -13.99 -3.30
N PRO A 73 15.71 -12.75 -2.81
CA PRO A 73 15.00 -11.50 -3.12
C PRO A 73 15.49 -10.93 -4.47
N PRO A 74 14.60 -10.67 -5.45
CA PRO A 74 15.02 -10.09 -6.71
C PRO A 74 15.06 -8.58 -6.59
N TYR A 75 16.18 -8.00 -6.99
CA TYR A 75 16.42 -6.57 -6.92
C TYR A 75 16.69 -6.01 -8.30
N CYS A 76 16.17 -4.82 -8.58
CA CYS A 76 16.38 -4.07 -9.81
C CYS A 76 17.33 -2.89 -9.53
N PRO A 77 18.66 -3.03 -9.74
CA PRO A 77 19.62 -2.00 -9.34
C PRO A 77 19.38 -0.64 -9.98
N ALA A 78 19.10 -0.62 -11.28
CA ALA A 78 18.85 0.62 -12.03
C ALA A 78 17.64 1.42 -11.51
N GLU A 79 16.71 0.74 -10.84
CA GLU A 79 15.48 1.33 -10.30
C GLU A 79 15.51 1.40 -8.77
N ASP A 80 16.54 0.84 -8.13
CA ASP A 80 16.71 0.69 -6.69
C ASP A 80 15.42 0.24 -5.95
N LYS A 81 14.83 -0.85 -6.45
CA LYS A 81 13.55 -1.44 -5.99
C LYS A 81 13.61 -2.97 -6.06
N LEU A 82 12.74 -3.65 -5.31
CA LEU A 82 12.54 -5.09 -5.47
C LEU A 82 11.66 -5.40 -6.68
N ALA A 83 12.02 -6.43 -7.45
CA ALA A 83 11.20 -6.89 -8.56
C ALA A 83 9.89 -7.49 -8.05
N GLY A 84 8.77 -7.20 -8.73
CA GLY A 84 7.45 -7.69 -8.35
C GLY A 84 6.84 -7.03 -7.11
N GLN A 85 7.49 -6.04 -6.51
CA GLN A 85 6.94 -5.31 -5.37
C GLN A 85 6.04 -4.15 -5.85
N GLY A 86 4.81 -4.11 -5.34
CA GLY A 86 3.92 -2.94 -5.42
C GLY A 86 4.10 -2.02 -4.20
N VAL A 87 3.43 -0.87 -4.23
CA VAL A 87 3.31 0.00 -3.05
C VAL A 87 2.23 -0.55 -2.14
N SER A 88 2.50 -0.57 -0.84
CA SER A 88 1.57 -0.99 0.20
C SER A 88 1.30 0.17 1.16
N ILE A 89 0.10 0.73 1.04
CA ILE A 89 -0.45 1.76 1.92
C ILE A 89 -1.09 1.06 3.12
N LYS A 90 -0.56 1.32 4.31
CA LYS A 90 -1.07 0.78 5.58
C LYS A 90 -1.74 1.89 6.37
N ILE A 91 -2.99 1.68 6.77
CA ILE A 91 -3.79 2.65 7.51
C ILE A 91 -4.19 2.06 8.86
N SER A 92 -3.90 2.78 9.94
CA SER A 92 -4.17 2.40 11.33
C SER A 92 -4.89 3.52 12.10
N ARG A 93 -5.43 3.18 13.28
CA ARG A 93 -5.99 4.18 14.24
C ARG A 93 -4.94 4.78 15.18
N SER A 94 -3.72 4.25 15.15
CA SER A 94 -2.61 4.71 15.98
C SER A 94 -1.29 4.67 15.21
N ASN A 95 -0.33 5.51 15.60
CA ASN A 95 1.04 5.44 15.08
C ASN A 95 1.91 4.39 15.81
N ASN A 96 1.30 3.45 16.54
CA ASN A 96 2.02 2.40 17.23
C ASN A 96 2.42 1.30 16.22
N PRO A 97 3.72 1.00 16.03
CA PRO A 97 4.15 -0.08 15.15
C PRO A 97 3.65 -1.47 15.55
N ALA A 98 3.20 -1.65 16.79
CA ALA A 98 2.61 -2.89 17.27
C ALA A 98 1.09 -3.00 17.02
N ASP A 99 0.47 -2.00 16.38
CA ASP A 99 -0.95 -2.06 16.02
C ASP A 99 -1.19 -3.17 14.99
N GLN A 100 -2.11 -4.07 15.33
CA GLN A 100 -2.51 -5.20 14.49
C GLN A 100 -3.88 -4.95 13.86
N ASN A 101 -4.34 -3.70 13.82
CA ASN A 101 -5.57 -3.30 13.16
C ASN A 101 -5.25 -2.36 12.01
N ILE A 102 -4.78 -2.95 10.92
CA ILE A 102 -4.37 -2.25 9.71
C ILE A 102 -5.33 -2.59 8.58
N THR A 103 -5.86 -1.55 7.96
CA THR A 103 -6.43 -1.66 6.61
C THR A 103 -5.32 -1.41 5.61
N GLN A 104 -5.15 -2.32 4.66
CA GLN A 104 -4.09 -2.24 3.66
C GLN A 104 -4.70 -2.00 2.28
N LEU A 105 -4.12 -1.06 1.55
CA LEU A 105 -4.30 -0.90 0.11
C LEU A 105 -2.96 -1.20 -0.54
N GLU A 106 -2.96 -2.05 -1.56
CA GLU A 106 -1.79 -2.25 -2.40
C GLU A 106 -2.07 -1.73 -3.80
N TYR A 107 -1.07 -1.14 -4.45
CA TYR A 107 -1.16 -0.81 -5.85
C TYR A 107 0.19 -0.96 -6.56
N ALA A 108 0.12 -1.20 -7.87
CA ALA A 108 1.26 -1.28 -8.75
C ALA A 108 0.92 -0.61 -10.08
N LEU A 109 1.66 0.44 -10.45
CA LEU A 109 1.64 0.97 -11.80
C LEU A 109 2.69 0.22 -12.61
N TYR A 110 2.25 -0.74 -13.41
CA TYR A 110 3.12 -1.73 -14.07
C TYR A 110 2.82 -1.84 -15.56
N GLN A 111 3.88 -1.92 -16.36
CA GLN A 111 3.81 -2.22 -17.79
C GLN A 111 4.36 -3.63 -18.00
N ASN A 112 3.49 -4.59 -18.26
CA ASN A 112 3.90 -5.99 -18.31
C ASN A 112 4.60 -6.31 -19.66
N PRO A 113 5.92 -6.59 -19.65
CA PRO A 113 6.64 -6.88 -20.89
C PRO A 113 6.25 -8.23 -21.50
N ASN A 114 5.73 -9.16 -20.69
CA ASN A 114 5.41 -10.52 -21.11
C ASN A 114 4.12 -10.61 -21.94
N ILE A 115 3.25 -9.60 -21.84
CA ILE A 115 2.02 -9.50 -22.64
C ILE A 115 2.08 -8.33 -23.63
N HIS A 116 3.27 -7.75 -23.82
CA HIS A 116 3.53 -6.63 -24.73
C HIS A 116 2.64 -5.41 -24.46
N ASP A 117 2.47 -5.04 -23.19
CA ASP A 117 1.75 -3.82 -22.83
C ASP A 117 2.42 -2.59 -23.47
N THR A 118 1.62 -1.76 -24.13
CA THR A 118 2.04 -0.46 -24.70
C THR A 118 1.78 0.71 -23.76
N PHE A 119 1.16 0.44 -22.60
CA PHE A 119 0.80 1.43 -21.57
C PHE A 119 0.96 0.79 -20.18
N LYS A 120 1.07 1.63 -19.14
CA LYS A 120 1.08 1.16 -17.75
C LYS A 120 -0.35 0.91 -17.27
N ARG A 121 -0.57 -0.24 -16.66
CA ARG A 121 -1.82 -0.60 -16.00
C ARG A 121 -1.69 -0.37 -14.50
N LEU A 122 -2.73 0.18 -13.90
CA LEU A 122 -2.88 0.20 -12.46
C LEU A 122 -3.46 -1.14 -12.02
N TYR A 123 -2.70 -1.87 -11.23
CA TYR A 123 -3.18 -3.00 -10.43
C TYR A 123 -3.38 -2.50 -9.00
N TYR A 124 -4.46 -2.90 -8.35
CA TYR A 124 -4.69 -2.56 -6.96
C TYR A 124 -5.44 -3.67 -6.24
N ASP A 125 -5.23 -3.76 -4.93
CA ASP A 125 -5.96 -4.64 -4.02
C ASP A 125 -6.28 -3.87 -2.73
N VAL A 126 -7.44 -4.17 -2.14
CA VAL A 126 -7.84 -3.64 -0.83
C VAL A 126 -8.00 -4.83 0.10
N SER A 127 -7.09 -4.92 1.05
CA SER A 127 -7.05 -5.99 2.04
C SER A 127 -7.44 -5.48 3.41
N LEU A 128 -8.40 -6.18 4.01
CA LEU A 128 -8.78 -6.02 5.40
C LEU A 128 -8.23 -7.17 6.25
N LEU A 129 -7.25 -7.93 5.75
CA LEU A 129 -6.77 -9.14 6.40
C LEU A 129 -6.09 -8.83 7.74
N ASP A 130 -5.33 -7.75 7.81
CA ASP A 130 -4.52 -7.34 8.96
C ASP A 130 -5.29 -6.50 9.99
N CYS A 131 -6.62 -6.55 10.00
CA CYS A 131 -7.45 -5.90 11.02
C CYS A 131 -8.61 -6.79 11.44
N GLY A 132 -9.01 -6.74 12.71
CA GLY A 132 -10.11 -7.58 13.21
C GLY A 132 -9.91 -9.07 12.90
N ALA A 133 -8.66 -9.54 12.94
CA ALA A 133 -8.30 -10.90 12.60
C ALA A 133 -9.03 -11.89 13.55
N PRO A 134 -9.72 -12.90 13.00
CA PRO A 134 -10.35 -13.94 13.79
C PRO A 134 -9.30 -14.88 14.42
N ASP A 135 -9.63 -15.49 15.56
CA ASP A 135 -8.74 -16.45 16.25
C ASP A 135 -8.67 -17.81 15.53
N VAL A 136 -9.35 -17.95 14.40
CA VAL A 136 -9.44 -19.15 13.56
C VAL A 136 -9.30 -18.75 12.09
N SER A 137 -8.81 -19.67 11.24
CA SER A 137 -8.76 -19.44 9.80
C SER A 137 -10.15 -19.25 9.21
N VAL A 138 -10.35 -18.17 8.47
CA VAL A 138 -11.64 -17.83 7.85
C VAL A 138 -11.59 -18.00 6.34
N THR A 139 -12.67 -18.59 5.82
CA THR A 139 -13.02 -18.70 4.41
C THR A 139 -14.44 -18.18 4.22
N ASP A 140 -14.85 -18.00 2.98
CA ASP A 140 -16.24 -17.59 2.66
C ASP A 140 -17.28 -18.57 3.24
N PHE A 141 -16.90 -19.85 3.44
CA PHE A 141 -17.80 -20.88 3.95
C PHE A 141 -18.03 -20.79 5.47
N ASN A 142 -17.04 -20.36 6.25
CA ASN A 142 -17.12 -20.35 7.72
C ASN A 142 -17.17 -18.95 8.33
N ALA A 143 -17.28 -17.91 7.51
CA ALA A 143 -17.47 -16.53 7.95
C ALA A 143 -18.77 -16.40 8.78
N THR A 144 -18.69 -15.70 9.91
CA THR A 144 -19.83 -15.49 10.82
C THR A 144 -20.11 -14.01 11.03
N ASP A 145 -21.33 -13.68 11.45
CA ASP A 145 -21.71 -12.30 11.80
C ASP A 145 -20.82 -11.70 12.91
N THR A 146 -20.34 -12.53 13.85
CA THR A 146 -19.41 -12.10 14.91
C THR A 146 -18.05 -11.69 14.33
N MET A 147 -17.52 -12.46 13.38
CA MET A 147 -16.26 -12.12 12.70
C MET A 147 -16.43 -10.85 11.86
N TYR A 148 -17.58 -10.70 11.20
CA TYR A 148 -17.93 -9.48 10.48
C TYR A 148 -18.05 -8.26 11.40
N ALA A 149 -18.68 -8.40 12.56
CA ALA A 149 -18.77 -7.34 13.55
C ALA A 149 -17.39 -6.89 14.04
N LYS A 150 -16.48 -7.85 14.27
CA LYS A 150 -15.08 -7.58 14.65
C LYS A 150 -14.35 -6.78 13.56
N LYS A 151 -14.52 -7.13 12.28
CA LYS A 151 -13.96 -6.35 11.15
C LYS A 151 -14.49 -4.92 11.15
N LYS A 152 -15.81 -4.73 11.23
CA LYS A 152 -16.44 -3.40 11.28
C LYS A 152 -15.90 -2.52 12.40
N GLU A 153 -15.71 -3.10 13.58
CA GLU A 153 -15.28 -2.38 14.77
C GLU A 153 -13.79 -2.02 14.71
N LEU A 154 -12.95 -2.96 14.29
CA LEU A 154 -11.50 -2.86 14.42
C LEU A 154 -10.80 -2.36 13.16
N CYS A 155 -11.35 -2.60 11.97
CA CYS A 155 -10.73 -2.13 10.74
C CYS A 155 -10.85 -0.61 10.58
N PRO A 156 -9.73 0.12 10.52
CA PRO A 156 -9.74 1.56 10.23
C PRO A 156 -10.41 1.83 8.87
N GLY A 157 -11.22 2.89 8.79
CA GLY A 157 -11.89 3.22 7.52
C GLY A 157 -13.04 2.31 7.10
N TYR A 158 -13.30 1.18 7.79
CA TYR A 158 -14.42 0.30 7.46
C TYR A 158 -15.77 0.99 7.69
N ILE A 159 -15.92 1.63 8.85
CA ILE A 159 -17.06 2.49 9.17
C ILE A 159 -16.64 3.96 9.05
N GLY A 160 -17.46 4.77 8.41
CA GLY A 160 -17.17 6.18 8.12
C GLY A 160 -16.41 6.39 6.82
N GLY A 161 -15.58 5.41 6.43
CA GLY A 161 -14.94 5.36 5.12
C GLY A 161 -13.55 5.98 5.11
N VAL A 162 -12.59 5.25 4.56
CA VAL A 162 -11.46 5.84 3.86
C VAL A 162 -11.71 5.65 2.37
N ALA A 163 -11.53 6.70 1.59
CA ALA A 163 -11.61 6.64 0.14
C ALA A 163 -10.22 6.74 -0.47
N VAL A 164 -9.93 5.86 -1.42
CA VAL A 164 -8.69 5.88 -2.21
C VAL A 164 -9.07 6.27 -3.63
N THR A 165 -8.43 7.30 -4.15
CA THR A 165 -8.60 7.78 -5.52
C THR A 165 -7.28 7.72 -6.26
N PHE A 166 -7.30 7.17 -7.47
CA PHE A 166 -6.20 7.20 -8.40
C PHE A 166 -6.56 8.22 -9.48
N SER A 167 -5.86 9.35 -9.52
CA SER A 167 -6.13 10.44 -10.47
C SER A 167 -4.95 10.65 -11.40
N GLY A 168 -5.21 10.78 -12.69
CA GLY A 168 -4.21 11.17 -13.69
C GLY A 168 -3.96 12.68 -13.76
N ASP A 169 -4.78 13.49 -13.09
CA ASP A 169 -4.63 14.94 -13.04
C ASP A 169 -3.65 15.34 -11.91
N GLU A 170 -2.76 16.32 -12.18
CA GLU A 170 -1.66 16.75 -11.30
C GLU A 170 -2.10 17.41 -9.96
N GLY A 171 -3.40 17.48 -9.66
CA GLY A 171 -3.90 18.01 -8.40
C GLY A 171 -5.38 17.72 -8.24
N GLY A 172 -5.73 17.07 -7.13
CA GLY A 172 -7.12 16.99 -6.66
C GLY A 172 -7.64 18.36 -6.22
#